data_AF-A0A3B3ZT03-F1
#
_entry.id   AF-A0A3B3ZT03-F1
#
_cell.length_a   1.000
_cell.length_b   1.000
_cell.length_c   1.000
_cell.angle_alpha   90.00
_cell.angle_beta   90.00
_cell.angle_gamma   90.00
#
_symmetry.space_group_name_H-M   'P 1'
#
loop_
_entity.id
_entity.type
_entity.pdbx_description
1 polymer ?
#
loop_
_entity_poly.entity_id
_entity_poly.type
_entity_poly.pdbx_seq_one_letter_code
_entity_poly.pdbx_strand_id
1 'polypeptide(L)'
;LGATNFEGGIRVVGLIRWSGKIPKGLEIYEPTSNMDMFPTVVQLTGGQLPQDRVIDGRPLVDLLLGTSQSSDHEFMFHYCSFTVQAVRWRPKHRDSVFKMFHFTPNFYPVNSTGCYHTHVCFCSPNHITTHNPPLLYDLTLDPSESTPLSPGSEQDYHDIIRTMDAAVREHRDSLQPRESEMSVGKVLPKPWLQPCCSSVSQLCQCHKER
;
A
#
# COMPACT_ATOMS: atom_id res chain seq x y z
N LEU A 1 -13.44 0.35 2.08
CA LEU A 1 -13.14 -0.26 3.40
C LEU A 1 -11.91 0.43 3.94
N GLY A 2 -11.92 0.76 5.24
CA GLY A 2 -10.95 1.67 5.85
C GLY A 2 -9.70 0.99 6.39
N ALA A 3 -8.58 1.71 6.36
CA ALA A 3 -7.30 1.32 6.93
C ALA A 3 -6.51 2.61 7.24
N THR A 4 -5.56 2.56 8.17
CA THR A 4 -4.65 3.68 8.40
C THR A 4 -3.48 3.56 7.43
N ASN A 5 -3.16 4.61 6.69
CA ASN A 5 -1.98 4.64 5.82
C ASN A 5 -0.71 5.11 6.54
N PHE A 6 -0.73 5.22 7.87
CA PHE A 6 0.47 5.31 8.70
C PHE A 6 1.28 3.99 8.61
N GLU A 7 2.58 4.02 8.87
CA GLU A 7 3.49 2.88 8.78
C GLU A 7 2.96 1.67 9.55
N GLY A 8 2.37 1.87 10.73
CA GLY A 8 1.77 0.80 11.51
C GLY A 8 0.60 0.05 10.83
N GLY A 9 -0.03 0.65 9.81
CA GLY A 9 -1.11 0.03 9.04
C GLY A 9 -0.67 -0.54 7.68
N ILE A 10 0.42 -0.05 7.09
CA ILE A 10 0.88 -0.46 5.75
C ILE A 10 2.18 -1.26 5.75
N ARG A 11 3.06 -1.06 6.73
CA ARG A 11 4.32 -1.77 6.83
C ARG A 11 4.06 -3.12 7.48
N VAL A 12 4.47 -4.18 6.79
CA VAL A 12 4.27 -5.57 7.20
C VAL A 12 5.59 -6.32 7.21
N VAL A 13 5.62 -7.45 7.91
CA VAL A 13 6.77 -8.36 7.88
C VAL A 13 6.84 -9.06 6.52
N GLY A 14 7.98 -8.93 5.84
CA GLY A 14 8.32 -9.73 4.66
C GLY A 14 9.48 -10.65 4.97
N LEU A 15 9.29 -11.97 4.82
CA LEU A 15 10.35 -12.97 4.97
C LEU A 15 10.31 -13.93 3.79
N ILE A 16 11.43 -14.05 3.09
CA ILE A 16 11.58 -14.95 1.94
C ILE A 16 12.77 -15.85 2.17
N ARG A 17 12.58 -17.16 1.96
CA ARG A 17 13.64 -18.16 2.09
C ARG A 17 13.75 -18.98 0.81
N TRP A 18 14.93 -18.92 0.19
CA TRP A 18 15.27 -19.79 -0.94
C TRP A 18 16.68 -20.35 -0.78
N SER A 19 16.75 -21.57 -0.23
CA SER A 19 18.03 -22.21 0.09
C SER A 19 18.88 -22.44 -1.15
N GLY A 20 20.15 -22.04 -1.07
CA GLY A 20 21.10 -22.14 -2.19
C GLY A 20 20.99 -21.02 -3.23
N LYS A 21 20.07 -20.07 -3.06
CA LYS A 21 19.90 -18.91 -3.96
C LYS A 21 19.97 -17.58 -3.21
N ILE A 22 19.14 -17.40 -2.19
CA ILE A 22 19.15 -16.18 -1.38
C ILE A 22 20.26 -16.29 -0.32
N PRO A 23 21.15 -15.28 -0.19
CA PRO A 23 22.15 -15.24 0.87
C PRO A 23 21.50 -15.32 2.26
N LYS A 24 22.07 -16.13 3.15
CA LYS A 24 21.56 -16.27 4.53
C LYS A 24 21.77 -14.96 5.28
N GLY A 25 20.74 -14.52 6.01
CA GLY A 25 20.81 -13.31 6.83
C GLY A 25 20.83 -12.01 6.03
N LEU A 26 20.47 -12.04 4.74
CA LEU A 26 20.28 -10.83 3.95
C LEU A 26 19.13 -10.00 4.50
N GLU A 27 19.40 -8.71 4.74
CA GLU A 27 18.41 -7.72 5.14
C GLU A 27 18.25 -6.69 4.02
N ILE A 28 17.00 -6.39 3.66
CA ILE A 28 16.67 -5.42 2.62
C ILE A 28 15.92 -4.26 3.28
N TYR A 29 16.50 -3.07 3.18
CA TYR A 29 15.94 -1.83 3.74
C TYR A 29 15.18 -1.00 2.70
N GLU A 30 15.31 -1.35 1.43
CA GLU A 30 14.66 -0.66 0.33
C GLU A 30 13.14 -0.83 0.37
N PRO A 31 12.36 0.20 -0.03
CA PRO A 31 10.91 0.09 -0.13
C PRO A 31 10.50 -1.00 -1.12
N THR A 32 9.71 -1.95 -0.63
CA THR A 32 9.11 -3.03 -1.42
C THR A 32 7.60 -3.06 -1.22
N SER A 33 6.89 -3.57 -2.21
CA SER A 33 5.44 -3.68 -2.26
C SER A 33 4.98 -5.12 -2.22
N ASN A 34 3.79 -5.37 -1.68
CA ASN A 34 3.13 -6.67 -1.81
C ASN A 34 2.90 -7.05 -3.29
N MET A 35 2.69 -6.04 -4.15
CA MET A 35 2.48 -6.24 -5.59
C MET A 35 3.72 -6.79 -6.30
N ASP A 36 4.91 -6.68 -5.70
CA ASP A 36 6.18 -7.11 -6.28
C ASP A 36 6.32 -8.63 -6.36
N MET A 37 5.58 -9.37 -5.53
CA MET A 37 5.58 -10.82 -5.56
C MET A 37 5.12 -11.37 -6.90
N PHE A 38 4.15 -10.70 -7.55
CA PHE A 38 3.63 -11.12 -8.86
C PHE A 38 4.73 -11.14 -9.94
N PRO A 39 5.38 -10.00 -10.29
CA PRO A 39 6.44 -10.01 -11.29
C PRO A 39 7.67 -10.81 -10.87
N THR A 40 7.98 -10.88 -9.57
CA THR A 40 9.07 -11.72 -9.06
C THR A 40 8.84 -13.20 -9.41
N VAL A 41 7.66 -13.74 -9.11
CA VAL A 41 7.35 -15.16 -9.41
C VAL A 41 7.29 -15.41 -10.92
N VAL A 42 6.72 -14.48 -11.70
CA VAL A 42 6.69 -14.59 -13.17
C VAL A 42 8.11 -14.67 -13.73
N GLN A 43 9.03 -13.80 -13.29
CA GLN A 43 10.42 -13.83 -13.74
C GLN A 43 11.13 -15.13 -13.34
N LEU A 44 10.96 -15.60 -12.10
CA LEU A 44 11.60 -16.84 -11.62
C LEU A 44 11.11 -18.10 -12.34
N THR A 45 9.89 -18.09 -12.85
CA THR A 45 9.32 -19.21 -13.62
C THR A 45 9.60 -19.11 -15.11
N GLY A 46 10.26 -18.05 -15.59
CA GLY A 46 10.48 -17.80 -17.01
C GLY A 46 9.22 -17.38 -17.77
N GLY A 47 8.19 -16.93 -17.07
CA GLY A 47 6.97 -16.40 -17.66
C GLY A 47 7.14 -14.99 -18.25
N GLN A 48 6.10 -14.50 -18.91
CA GLN A 48 6.07 -13.16 -19.48
C GLN A 48 4.99 -12.32 -18.80
N LEU A 49 5.33 -11.07 -18.48
CA LEU A 49 4.36 -10.12 -17.94
C LEU A 49 3.36 -9.69 -19.02
N PRO A 50 2.09 -9.44 -18.64
CA PRO A 50 1.11 -8.86 -19.55
C PRO A 50 1.61 -7.54 -20.14
N GLN A 51 1.42 -7.35 -21.46
CA GLN A 51 1.81 -6.13 -22.19
C GLN A 51 0.61 -5.20 -22.44
N ASP A 52 -0.61 -5.63 -22.06
CA ASP A 52 -1.87 -4.92 -22.29
C ASP A 52 -2.29 -4.01 -21.12
N ARG A 53 -1.49 -3.96 -20.06
CA ARG A 53 -1.77 -3.20 -18.84
C ARG A 53 -0.47 -2.84 -18.10
N VAL A 54 -0.55 -1.78 -17.31
CA VAL A 54 0.53 -1.40 -16.39
C VAL A 54 0.58 -2.38 -15.22
N ILE A 55 1.80 -2.79 -14.85
CA ILE A 55 2.06 -3.58 -13.64
C ILE A 55 2.84 -2.70 -12.67
N ASP A 56 2.23 -2.38 -11.53
CA ASP A 56 2.84 -1.52 -10.51
C ASP A 56 3.98 -2.22 -9.77
N GLY A 57 3.88 -3.56 -9.63
CA GLY A 57 4.90 -4.35 -8.99
C GLY A 57 6.23 -4.34 -9.75
N ARG A 58 7.34 -4.38 -9.02
CA ARG A 58 8.69 -4.49 -9.54
C ARG A 58 9.31 -5.83 -9.11
N PRO A 59 10.03 -6.54 -9.99
CA PRO A 59 10.64 -7.80 -9.60
C PRO A 59 11.72 -7.60 -8.53
N LEU A 60 11.65 -8.38 -7.45
CA LEU A 60 12.60 -8.34 -6.34
C LEU A 60 13.81 -9.24 -6.56
N VAL A 61 13.92 -9.91 -7.71
CA VAL A 61 14.92 -10.98 -7.93
C VAL A 61 16.32 -10.48 -7.63
N ASP A 62 16.68 -9.29 -8.12
CA ASP A 62 18.02 -8.74 -7.92
C ASP A 62 18.29 -8.32 -6.46
N LEU A 63 17.27 -7.79 -5.78
CA LEU A 63 17.35 -7.49 -4.35
C LEU A 63 17.51 -8.78 -3.52
N LEU A 64 16.75 -9.83 -3.85
CA LEU A 64 16.78 -11.11 -3.12
C LEU A 64 18.08 -11.89 -3.34
N LEU A 65 18.69 -11.77 -4.52
CA LEU A 65 19.97 -12.39 -4.82
C LEU A 65 21.16 -11.53 -4.37
N GLY A 66 20.92 -10.30 -3.89
CA GLY A 66 21.95 -9.35 -3.47
C GLY A 66 22.77 -8.78 -4.64
N THR A 67 22.26 -8.87 -5.87
CA THR A 67 22.89 -8.30 -7.06
C THR A 67 22.56 -6.83 -7.25
N SER A 68 21.51 -6.34 -6.59
CA SER A 68 21.16 -4.92 -6.46
C SER A 68 20.98 -4.55 -4.99
N GLN A 69 21.28 -3.29 -4.66
CA GLN A 69 21.00 -2.69 -3.36
C GLN A 69 19.86 -1.67 -3.41
N SER A 70 19.30 -1.40 -4.61
CA SER A 70 18.25 -0.41 -4.82
C SER A 70 17.00 -1.05 -5.40
N SER A 71 15.84 -0.65 -4.88
CA SER A 71 14.54 -1.02 -5.44
C SER A 71 14.21 -0.11 -6.63
N ASP A 72 13.46 -0.64 -7.59
CA ASP A 72 12.91 0.15 -8.70
C ASP A 72 11.73 1.05 -8.26
N HIS A 73 11.32 0.98 -6.99
CA HIS A 73 10.26 1.82 -6.42
C HIS A 73 10.76 3.20 -6.01
N GLU A 74 10.71 4.14 -6.95
CA GLU A 74 10.91 5.55 -6.65
C GLU A 74 9.69 6.16 -5.94
N PHE A 75 8.48 5.87 -6.43
CA PHE A 75 7.22 6.33 -5.82
C PHE A 75 6.32 5.14 -5.49
N MET A 76 5.68 5.19 -4.32
CA MET A 76 4.64 4.24 -3.92
C MET A 76 3.40 5.01 -3.48
N PHE A 77 2.23 4.61 -4.01
CA PHE A 77 0.97 5.28 -3.74
C PHE A 77 0.13 4.48 -2.74
N HIS A 78 -0.30 5.13 -1.67
CA HIS A 78 -1.08 4.51 -0.60
C HIS A 78 -2.53 4.98 -0.69
N TYR A 79 -3.41 4.03 -1.03
CA TYR A 79 -4.82 4.29 -1.23
C TYR A 79 -5.61 4.12 0.07
N CYS A 80 -6.61 4.97 0.25
CA CYS A 80 -7.72 4.76 1.17
C CYS A 80 -8.98 4.64 0.32
N SER A 81 -9.50 3.42 0.16
CA SER A 81 -10.60 3.13 -0.77
C SER A 81 -10.23 3.51 -2.21
N PHE A 82 -10.85 4.54 -2.80
CA PHE A 82 -10.64 4.96 -4.20
C PHE A 82 -9.77 6.22 -4.33
N THR A 83 -9.29 6.78 -3.22
CA THR A 83 -8.49 8.00 -3.19
C THR A 83 -7.08 7.72 -2.73
N VAL A 84 -6.09 8.32 -3.40
CA VAL A 84 -4.70 8.35 -2.90
C VAL A 84 -4.68 9.21 -1.63
N GLN A 85 -4.37 8.58 -0.51
CA GLN A 85 -4.28 9.22 0.80
C GLN A 85 -2.88 9.74 1.08
N ALA A 86 -1.89 8.91 0.77
CA ALA A 86 -0.49 9.22 0.97
C ALA A 86 0.36 8.74 -0.20
N VAL A 87 1.52 9.34 -0.35
CA VAL A 87 2.54 8.94 -1.32
C VAL A 87 3.88 8.85 -0.58
N ARG A 88 4.61 7.77 -0.85
CA ARG A 88 5.99 7.59 -0.41
C ARG A 88 6.92 7.85 -1.60
N TRP A 89 8.00 8.56 -1.37
CA TRP A 89 9.02 8.86 -2.36
C TRP A 89 10.41 8.54 -1.82
N ARG A 90 11.17 7.75 -2.59
CA ARG A 90 12.57 7.43 -2.35
C ARG A 90 13.38 8.00 -3.52
N PRO A 91 13.99 9.20 -3.39
CA PRO A 91 14.78 9.79 -4.45
C PRO A 91 15.97 8.89 -4.82
N LYS A 92 16.29 8.76 -6.11
CA LYS A 92 17.38 7.88 -6.59
C LYS A 92 18.76 8.24 -6.09
N HIS A 93 18.99 9.51 -5.75
CA HIS A 93 20.30 10.04 -5.37
C HIS A 93 20.43 10.42 -3.89
N ARG A 94 19.44 10.07 -3.06
CA ARG A 94 19.43 10.36 -1.62
C ARG A 94 18.83 9.22 -0.84
N ASP A 95 19.40 8.88 0.31
CA ASP A 95 18.90 7.79 1.17
C ASP A 95 17.68 8.16 2.03
N SER A 96 17.18 9.39 1.89
CA SER A 96 15.94 9.82 2.53
C SER A 96 14.72 9.14 1.92
N VAL A 97 13.78 8.74 2.76
CA VAL A 97 12.47 8.24 2.34
C VAL A 97 11.42 9.20 2.85
N PHE A 98 10.79 9.94 1.95
CA PHE A 98 9.74 10.88 2.31
C PHE A 98 8.36 10.24 2.20
N LYS A 99 7.45 10.65 3.07
CA LYS A 99 6.04 10.27 2.98
C LYS A 99 5.16 11.47 3.21
N MET A 100 4.20 11.66 2.31
CA MET A 100 3.31 12.81 2.28
C MET A 100 1.86 12.36 2.36
N PHE A 101 1.08 12.98 3.24
CA PHE A 101 -0.36 12.74 3.40
C PHE A 101 -1.18 13.93 2.91
N HIS A 102 -2.08 13.68 1.97
CA HIS A 102 -3.11 14.65 1.57
C HIS A 102 -4.23 14.76 2.60
N PHE A 103 -4.53 13.67 3.29
CA PHE A 103 -5.50 13.63 4.40
C PHE A 103 -5.17 12.51 5.39
N THR A 104 -5.58 12.67 6.65
CA THR A 104 -5.41 11.67 7.71
C THR A 104 -6.75 11.29 8.33
N PRO A 105 -6.91 10.08 8.87
CA PRO A 105 -8.11 9.72 9.60
C PRO A 105 -8.24 10.52 10.90
N ASN A 106 -9.47 10.75 11.34
CA ASN A 106 -9.76 11.35 12.64
C ASN A 106 -9.71 10.25 13.72
N PHE A 107 -8.58 10.15 14.42
CA PHE A 107 -8.42 9.17 15.49
C PHE A 107 -9.38 9.44 16.65
N TYR A 108 -9.86 8.36 17.27
CA TYR A 108 -10.74 8.41 18.42
C TYR A 108 -10.44 7.27 19.38
N PRO A 109 -10.14 7.54 20.65
CA PRO A 109 -10.15 8.87 21.28
C PRO A 109 -9.03 9.79 20.73
N VAL A 110 -9.15 11.10 20.97
CA VAL A 110 -8.13 12.08 20.56
C VAL A 110 -6.77 11.66 21.14
N ASN A 111 -5.69 11.86 20.39
CA ASN A 111 -4.32 11.41 20.70
C ASN A 111 -4.15 9.88 20.80
N SER A 112 -5.08 9.10 20.22
CA SER A 112 -4.86 7.67 19.99
C SER A 112 -4.28 7.41 18.60
N THR A 113 -3.91 6.17 18.32
CA THR A 113 -3.35 5.72 17.03
C THR A 113 -4.39 4.99 16.15
N GLY A 114 -5.67 5.10 16.48
CA GLY A 114 -6.71 4.32 15.81
C GLY A 114 -8.12 4.90 15.95
N CYS A 115 -9.07 4.27 15.27
CA CYS A 115 -10.47 4.65 15.26
C CYS A 115 -11.29 3.64 16.08
N TYR A 116 -11.17 3.72 17.41
CA TYR A 116 -11.75 2.72 18.32
C TYR A 116 -13.29 2.75 18.36
N HIS A 117 -13.93 3.89 18.04
CA HIS A 117 -15.39 4.05 17.98
C HIS A 117 -16.06 3.25 16.84
N THR A 118 -15.39 3.13 15.70
CA THR A 118 -15.88 2.47 14.49
C THR A 118 -15.16 1.16 14.22
N HIS A 119 -14.18 0.81 15.05
CA HIS A 119 -13.21 -0.28 14.88
C HIS A 119 -12.33 -0.20 13.62
N VAL A 120 -12.64 0.69 12.68
CA VAL A 120 -11.97 0.87 11.40
C VAL A 120 -11.94 2.34 11.04
N CYS A 121 -10.78 2.84 10.58
CA CYS A 121 -10.67 4.23 10.13
C CYS A 121 -11.20 4.41 8.71
N PHE A 122 -12.38 5.02 8.57
CA PHE A 122 -13.00 5.29 7.27
C PHE A 122 -12.35 6.46 6.51
N CYS A 123 -12.41 6.40 5.18
CA CYS A 123 -11.87 7.42 4.27
C CYS A 123 -12.89 8.48 3.83
N SER A 124 -14.11 8.47 4.39
CA SER A 124 -15.18 9.41 4.02
C SER A 124 -14.91 10.80 4.61
N PRO A 125 -15.43 11.89 4.01
CA PRO A 125 -15.20 13.26 4.47
C PRO A 125 -15.43 13.49 5.98
N ASN A 126 -16.44 12.86 6.59
CA ASN A 126 -16.75 13.03 8.02
C ASN A 126 -15.76 12.34 8.98
N HIS A 127 -14.89 11.48 8.47
CA HIS A 127 -13.96 10.67 9.25
C HIS A 127 -12.49 11.01 8.97
N ILE A 128 -12.23 12.05 8.17
CA ILE A 128 -10.88 12.47 7.77
C ILE A 128 -10.67 13.96 8.01
N THR A 129 -9.41 14.35 8.09
CA THR A 129 -8.95 15.74 8.03
C THR A 129 -8.06 15.89 6.81
N THR A 130 -8.38 16.84 5.93
CA THR A 130 -7.58 17.16 4.73
C THR A 130 -6.55 18.23 5.07
N HIS A 131 -5.35 18.12 4.51
CA HIS A 131 -4.21 18.98 4.81
C HIS A 131 -3.83 19.83 3.59
N ASN A 132 -3.67 21.13 3.80
CA ASN A 132 -3.16 22.06 2.79
C ASN A 132 -2.28 23.13 3.47
N PRO A 133 -0.93 23.07 3.35
CA PRO A 133 -0.17 22.09 2.57
C PRO A 133 -0.29 20.65 3.12
N PRO A 134 0.00 19.62 2.31
CA PRO A 134 0.06 18.23 2.76
C PRO A 134 1.02 18.04 3.95
N LEU A 135 0.74 17.07 4.82
CA LEU A 135 1.67 16.69 5.88
C LEU A 135 2.82 15.88 5.27
N LEU A 136 4.05 16.24 5.59
CA LEU A 136 5.26 15.61 5.08
C LEU A 136 6.08 15.04 6.24
N TYR A 137 6.62 13.84 6.07
CA TYR A 137 7.48 13.16 7.04
C TYR A 137 8.71 12.61 6.35
N ASP A 138 9.85 12.59 7.04
CA ASP A 138 11.04 11.83 6.65
C ASP A 138 11.07 10.52 7.45
N LEU A 139 10.80 9.40 6.79
CA LEU A 139 10.76 8.07 7.40
C LEU A 139 12.17 7.53 7.72
N THR A 140 13.22 8.10 7.13
CA THR A 140 14.60 7.72 7.44
C THR A 140 14.99 8.23 8.83
N LEU A 141 14.53 9.43 9.20
CA LEU A 141 14.80 10.06 10.50
C LEU A 141 13.70 9.79 11.53
N ASP A 142 12.44 9.77 11.11
CA ASP A 142 11.27 9.53 11.95
C ASP A 142 10.38 8.41 11.36
N PRO A 143 10.77 7.13 11.57
CA PRO A 143 9.95 5.99 11.14
C PRO A 143 8.61 5.88 11.88
N SER A 144 8.42 6.65 12.97
CA SER A 144 7.18 6.67 13.74
C SER A 144 6.15 7.67 13.23
N GLU A 145 6.51 8.52 12.26
CA GLU A 145 5.65 9.56 11.68
C GLU A 145 5.05 10.50 12.74
N SER A 146 5.84 10.81 13.76
CA SER A 146 5.45 11.62 14.92
C SER A 146 5.59 13.12 14.65
N THR A 147 6.58 13.52 13.86
CA THR A 147 7.00 14.92 13.69
C THR A 147 6.96 15.32 12.22
N PRO A 148 5.95 16.09 11.78
CA PRO A 148 5.88 16.54 10.40
C PRO A 148 6.95 17.60 10.09
N LEU A 149 7.49 17.55 8.88
CA LEU A 149 8.39 18.53 8.32
C LEU A 149 7.65 19.83 7.98
N SER A 150 8.38 20.93 8.07
CA SER A 150 7.94 22.27 7.73
C SER A 150 9.01 22.99 6.88
N PRO A 151 8.67 24.11 6.22
CA PRO A 151 9.65 24.90 5.49
C PRO A 151 10.86 25.37 6.32
N GLY A 152 10.72 25.44 7.66
CA GLY A 152 11.82 25.81 8.56
C GLY A 152 12.71 24.65 8.99
N SER A 153 12.25 23.40 8.84
CA SER A 153 12.99 22.20 9.26
C SER A 153 13.64 21.45 8.10
N GLU A 154 13.16 21.65 6.87
CA GLU A 154 13.70 21.02 5.66
C GLU A 154 13.87 22.08 4.57
N GLN A 155 15.11 22.24 4.08
CA GLN A 155 15.45 23.26 3.09
C GLN A 155 14.78 22.99 1.74
N ASP A 156 14.67 21.72 1.35
CA ASP A 156 14.10 21.31 0.07
C ASP A 156 12.57 21.10 0.14
N TYR A 157 11.92 21.52 1.24
CA TYR A 157 10.51 21.22 1.54
C TYR A 157 9.58 21.50 0.37
N HIS A 158 9.69 22.69 -0.23
CA HIS A 158 8.80 23.08 -1.34
C HIS A 158 9.04 22.28 -2.61
N ASP A 159 10.27 21.87 -2.89
CA ASP A 159 10.61 21.08 -4.05
C ASP A 159 10.22 19.61 -3.86
N ILE A 160 10.35 19.08 -2.64
CA ILE A 160 9.84 17.75 -2.26
C ILE A 160 8.33 17.69 -2.46
N ILE A 161 7.56 18.62 -1.86
CA ILE A 161 6.09 18.67 -2.01
C ILE A 161 5.70 18.77 -3.48
N ARG A 162 6.33 19.67 -4.25
CA ARG A 162 6.02 19.85 -5.68
C ARG A 162 6.26 18.58 -6.48
N THR A 163 7.36 17.88 -6.20
CA THR A 163 7.73 16.63 -6.88
C THR A 163 6.74 15.52 -6.56
N MET A 164 6.39 15.34 -5.29
CA MET A 164 5.44 14.31 -4.87
C MET A 164 4.01 14.60 -5.38
N ASP A 165 3.56 15.85 -5.38
CA ASP A 165 2.27 16.23 -5.96
C ASP A 165 2.22 16.07 -7.49
N ALA A 166 3.34 16.32 -8.19
CA ALA A 166 3.44 16.03 -9.62
C ALA A 166 3.29 14.52 -9.89
N ALA A 167 3.99 13.68 -9.13
CA ALA A 167 3.89 12.22 -9.24
C ALA A 167 2.47 11.70 -8.96
N VAL A 168 1.79 12.27 -7.95
CA VAL A 168 0.40 11.89 -7.64
C VAL A 168 -0.57 12.31 -8.75
N ARG A 169 -0.35 13.47 -9.39
CA ARG A 169 -1.16 13.89 -10.55
C ARG A 169 -0.94 12.98 -11.74
N GLU A 170 0.32 12.73 -12.11
CA GLU A 170 0.67 11.82 -13.22
C GLU A 170 0.08 10.41 -12.99
N HIS A 171 0.21 9.89 -11.78
CA HIS A 171 -0.38 8.61 -11.40
C HIS A 171 -1.90 8.61 -11.59
N ARG A 172 -2.60 9.63 -11.07
CA ARG A 172 -4.06 9.75 -11.23
C ARG A 172 -4.49 9.84 -12.68
N ASP A 173 -3.74 10.57 -13.51
CA ASP A 173 -4.03 10.74 -14.93
C ASP A 173 -3.83 9.43 -15.72
N SER A 174 -2.97 8.52 -15.23
CA SER A 174 -2.76 7.20 -15.82
C SER A 174 -3.90 6.20 -15.52
N LEU A 175 -4.74 6.49 -14.53
CA LEU A 175 -5.77 5.55 -14.09
C LEU A 175 -6.97 5.52 -15.04
N GLN A 176 -7.32 4.31 -15.49
CA GLN A 176 -8.55 4.08 -16.22
C GLN A 176 -9.70 3.79 -15.24
N PRO A 177 -10.84 4.50 -15.31
CA PRO A 177 -12.00 4.18 -14.50
C PRO A 177 -12.45 2.72 -14.71
N ARG A 178 -12.63 2.00 -13.61
CA ARG A 178 -13.20 0.64 -13.60
C ARG A 178 -14.46 0.63 -12.76
N GLU A 179 -15.35 -0.30 -13.08
CA GLU A 179 -16.53 -0.53 -12.27
C GLU A 179 -16.10 -0.94 -10.85
N SER A 180 -16.80 -0.45 -9.83
CA SER A 180 -16.54 -0.86 -8.46
C SER A 180 -17.07 -2.28 -8.23
N GLU A 181 -16.16 -3.22 -7.99
CA GLU A 181 -16.50 -4.58 -7.53
C GLU A 181 -17.09 -4.60 -6.11
N MET A 182 -16.95 -3.49 -5.37
CA MET A 182 -17.50 -3.32 -4.03
C MET A 182 -18.79 -2.49 -4.02
N SER A 183 -19.48 -2.39 -5.16
CA SER A 183 -20.79 -1.75 -5.22
C SER A 183 -21.86 -2.52 -4.44
N VAL A 184 -22.89 -1.83 -3.94
CA VAL A 184 -23.94 -2.42 -3.09
C VAL A 184 -24.56 -3.66 -3.73
N GLY A 185 -24.90 -3.61 -5.03
CA GLY A 185 -25.49 -4.74 -5.75
C GLY A 185 -24.55 -5.95 -5.95
N LYS A 186 -23.23 -5.76 -5.79
CA LYS A 186 -22.22 -6.83 -5.86
C LYS A 186 -21.89 -7.41 -4.49
N VAL A 187 -21.99 -6.60 -3.43
CA VAL A 187 -21.66 -7.02 -2.04
C VAL A 187 -22.85 -7.64 -1.31
N LEU A 188 -24.09 -7.29 -1.68
CA LEU A 188 -25.27 -7.87 -1.04
C LEU A 188 -25.31 -9.40 -1.23
N PRO A 189 -25.66 -10.16 -0.17
CA PRO A 189 -25.72 -11.61 -0.24
C PRO A 189 -26.76 -12.05 -1.28
N LYS A 190 -26.32 -12.93 -2.18
CA LYS A 190 -27.16 -13.52 -3.22
C LYS A 190 -27.43 -14.97 -2.85
N PRO A 191 -28.67 -15.33 -2.43
CA PRO A 191 -28.99 -16.70 -2.02
C PRO A 191 -28.63 -17.76 -3.07
N TRP A 192 -28.75 -17.42 -4.36
CA TRP A 192 -28.43 -18.30 -5.49
C TRP A 192 -26.93 -18.46 -5.77
N LEU A 193 -26.06 -17.69 -5.12
CA LEU A 193 -24.59 -17.84 -5.22
C LEU A 193 -23.99 -18.53 -3.99
N GLN A 194 -24.80 -18.97 -3.02
CA GLN A 194 -24.30 -19.62 -1.82
C GLN A 194 -23.89 -21.07 -2.14
N PRO A 195 -22.62 -21.47 -1.97
CA PRO A 195 -22.24 -22.87 -2.10
C PRO A 195 -22.90 -23.66 -0.96
N CYS A 196 -23.61 -24.74 -1.32
CA CYS A 196 -24.28 -25.62 -0.36
C CYS A 196 -24.04 -27.09 -0.75
N CYS A 197 -23.63 -27.91 0.23
CA CYS A 197 -23.31 -29.33 0.02
C CYS A 197 -24.56 -30.24 -0.04
N SER A 198 -25.66 -29.83 0.58
CA SER A 198 -26.85 -30.67 0.72
C SER A 198 -27.90 -30.38 -0.36
N SER A 199 -28.81 -31.33 -0.58
CA SER A 199 -29.87 -31.23 -1.59
C SER A 199 -30.91 -30.14 -1.27
N VAL A 200 -31.77 -29.79 -2.23
CA VAL A 200 -32.78 -28.72 -2.14
C VAL A 200 -33.72 -28.81 -0.92
N SER A 201 -33.83 -29.99 -0.29
CA SER A 201 -34.62 -30.25 0.93
C SER A 201 -33.85 -30.09 2.26
N GLN A 202 -32.54 -29.86 2.22
CA GLN A 202 -31.68 -29.58 3.38
C GLN A 202 -30.81 -28.38 3.01
N LEU A 203 -31.09 -27.18 3.50
CA LEU A 203 -30.53 -25.97 2.89
C LEU A 203 -29.04 -25.71 3.17
N CYS A 204 -28.42 -26.45 4.10
CA CYS A 204 -26.96 -26.66 4.26
C CYS A 204 -26.67 -27.49 5.53
N GLN A 205 -26.04 -28.67 5.41
CA GLN A 205 -25.24 -29.31 6.49
C GLN A 205 -24.07 -30.11 5.90
N CYS A 206 -22.87 -29.98 6.50
CA CYS A 206 -21.61 -30.59 6.10
C CYS A 206 -20.84 -31.14 7.31
N HIS A 207 -20.24 -32.34 7.21
CA HIS A 207 -19.11 -32.85 8.03
C HIS A 207 -18.61 -34.20 7.46
N LYS A 208 -17.33 -34.63 7.51
CA LYS A 208 -16.09 -34.10 8.11
C LYS A 208 -14.87 -34.76 7.43
N GLU A 209 -13.73 -34.08 7.48
CA GLU A 209 -12.45 -34.51 6.92
C GLU A 209 -11.93 -35.86 7.48
N ARG A 210 -11.34 -36.66 6.58
CA ARG A 210 -10.31 -37.66 6.88
C ARG A 210 -9.10 -37.35 6.00
#